data_AF-A0A0U3QL69-F1
#
_entry.id   AF-A0A0U3QL69-F1
#
_cell.length_a   1.000
_cell.length_b   1.000
_cell.length_c   1.000
_cell.angle_alpha   90.00
_cell.angle_beta   90.00
_cell.angle_gamma   90.00
#
_symmetry.space_group_name_H-M   'P 1'
#
loop_
_entity.id
_entity.type
_entity.pdbx_description
1 polymer ?
#
loop_
_entity_poly.entity_id
_entity_poly.type
_entity_poly.pdbx_seq_one_letter_code
_entity_poly.pdbx_strand_id
1 'polypeptide(L)'
;MSGRHTGRTSQGLRITALPRTLKLLFRLAPRQLNDEIAFAKIELKRKGIQVGVAAAFFAVALIFVAFLVVGLIVAAIMGLATIMPAWLAALLVCALFLVIALIGGLIGVRKFKQAMPLVPAETIRGIKHDLGIVKEGSDFNAALLDPASPEAKAAKAAKDEAAAKAKAEKAAKAEAHKKEFPQASEPELHRRLEQRRRHLAQVRDELDTELDIKPQAMFLLGAAKEKLGEGKAAVEHGAAKASQKYADFSGSPDGAGLRWKPLAALAASATIFVVLLRRLLRNP
;
A
#
# COMPACT_ATOMS: atom_id res chain seq x y z
N MET A 1 -5.51 86.94 18.51
CA MET A 1 -6.86 86.40 18.21
C MET A 1 -6.69 85.00 17.61
N SER A 2 -7.50 84.05 18.09
CA SER A 2 -7.86 82.70 17.58
C SER A 2 -7.12 82.15 16.34
N GLY A 3 -6.65 80.90 16.28
CA GLY A 3 -7.05 79.74 17.07
C GLY A 3 -6.30 78.44 16.72
N ARG A 4 -6.67 77.40 17.48
CA ARG A 4 -6.20 76.01 17.44
C ARG A 4 -6.47 75.34 16.09
N HIS A 5 -5.53 74.51 15.63
CA HIS A 5 -5.86 73.31 14.87
C HIS A 5 -5.15 72.08 15.44
N THR A 6 -5.92 71.31 16.19
CA THR A 6 -5.70 69.91 16.51
C THR A 6 -5.90 69.07 15.24
N GLY A 7 -4.82 68.55 14.67
CA GLY A 7 -4.86 67.55 13.59
C GLY A 7 -4.88 66.14 14.16
N ARG A 8 -6.08 65.60 14.37
CA ARG A 8 -6.39 64.23 14.78
C ARG A 8 -5.92 63.25 13.70
N THR A 9 -4.80 62.54 13.89
CA THR A 9 -4.46 61.35 13.07
C THR A 9 -5.31 60.17 13.53
N SER A 10 -6.59 60.23 13.15
CA SER A 10 -7.52 59.13 13.29
C SER A 10 -7.19 58.02 12.29
N GLN A 11 -7.36 56.78 12.78
CA GLN A 11 -7.22 55.52 12.06
C GLN A 11 -8.00 55.53 10.74
N GLY A 12 -7.29 55.51 9.62
CA GLY A 12 -7.80 54.98 8.36
C GLY A 12 -7.56 53.47 8.32
N LEU A 13 -8.56 52.70 8.75
CA LEU A 13 -8.63 51.25 8.58
C LEU A 13 -8.22 50.89 7.14
N ARG A 14 -7.10 50.18 6.98
CA ARG A 14 -6.56 49.72 5.69
C ARG A 14 -7.41 48.57 5.11
N ILE A 15 -8.70 48.82 4.84
CA ILE A 15 -9.65 47.86 4.25
C ILE A 15 -9.27 47.54 2.79
N THR A 16 -8.53 48.43 2.11
CA THR A 16 -8.00 48.23 0.77
C THR A 16 -6.78 47.29 0.68
N ALA A 17 -6.22 46.84 1.82
CA ALA A 17 -5.13 45.86 1.84
C ALA A 17 -5.62 44.40 1.98
N LEU A 18 -6.88 44.17 2.36
CA LEU A 18 -7.48 42.84 2.56
C LEU A 18 -7.35 41.89 1.36
N PRO A 19 -7.59 42.30 0.09
CA PRO A 19 -7.41 41.38 -1.04
C PRO A 19 -5.93 41.07 -1.30
N ARG A 20 -5.01 41.97 -0.91
CA ARG A 20 -3.57 41.77 -1.07
C ARG A 20 -3.00 40.86 0.03
N THR A 21 -3.48 40.98 1.28
CA THR A 21 -3.11 40.09 2.39
C THR A 21 -3.71 38.70 2.25
N LEU A 22 -4.97 38.57 1.77
CA LEU A 22 -5.59 37.29 1.47
C LEU A 22 -4.80 36.54 0.37
N LYS A 23 -4.40 37.26 -0.69
CA LYS A 23 -3.59 36.68 -1.78
C LYS A 23 -2.18 36.27 -1.32
N LEU A 24 -1.61 36.97 -0.34
CA LEU A 24 -0.34 36.58 0.29
C LEU A 24 -0.51 35.37 1.20
N LEU A 25 -1.59 35.30 1.99
CA LEU A 25 -1.92 34.14 2.82
C LEU A 25 -2.14 32.89 1.96
N PHE A 26 -2.94 32.95 0.88
CA PHE A 26 -3.10 31.80 -0.03
C PHE A 26 -1.81 31.39 -0.75
N ARG A 27 -0.88 32.33 -0.96
CA ARG A 27 0.42 32.06 -1.59
C ARG A 27 1.46 31.51 -0.61
N LEU A 28 1.37 31.84 0.68
CA LEU A 28 2.33 31.48 1.73
C LEU A 28 1.88 30.28 2.57
N ALA A 29 0.57 30.08 2.76
CA ALA A 29 -0.01 28.95 3.48
C ALA A 29 0.50 27.58 3.00
N PRO A 30 0.54 27.26 1.69
CA PRO A 30 1.07 25.96 1.25
C PRO A 30 2.56 25.79 1.53
N ARG A 31 3.35 26.88 1.56
CA ARG A 31 4.78 26.82 1.92
C ARG A 31 4.97 26.58 3.42
N GLN A 32 4.25 27.30 4.27
CA GLN A 32 4.29 27.08 5.72
C GLN A 32 3.83 25.68 6.10
N LEU A 33 2.74 25.19 5.50
CA LEU A 33 2.28 23.81 5.73
C LEU A 33 3.34 22.79 5.27
N ASN A 34 3.98 23.01 4.12
CA ASN A 34 5.05 22.13 3.65
C ASN A 34 6.27 22.15 4.59
N ASP A 35 6.63 23.31 5.15
CA ASP A 35 7.74 23.46 6.09
C ASP A 35 7.43 22.81 7.44
N GLU A 36 6.21 22.95 7.97
CA GLU A 36 5.78 22.24 9.18
C GLU A 36 5.69 20.73 8.98
N ILE A 37 5.20 20.27 7.81
CA ILE A 37 5.22 18.86 7.45
C ILE A 37 6.68 18.36 7.34
N ALA A 38 7.59 19.15 6.78
CA ALA A 38 9.01 18.80 6.69
C ALA A 38 9.65 18.70 8.07
N PHE A 39 9.34 19.64 8.97
CA PHE A 39 9.79 19.61 10.36
C PHE A 39 9.23 18.38 11.11
N ALA A 40 7.93 18.13 11.00
CA ALA A 40 7.27 16.97 11.58
C ALA A 40 7.88 15.66 11.05
N LYS A 41 8.22 15.58 9.75
CA LYS A 41 8.91 14.42 9.17
C LYS A 41 10.30 14.21 9.77
N ILE A 42 11.08 15.28 9.98
CA ILE A 42 12.41 15.19 10.59
C ILE A 42 12.30 14.73 12.04
N GLU A 43 11.36 15.29 12.80
CA GLU A 43 11.13 14.92 14.20
C GLU A 43 10.61 13.49 14.31
N LEU A 44 9.66 13.09 13.46
CA LEU A 44 9.14 11.73 13.39
C LEU A 44 10.22 10.74 12.99
N LYS A 45 11.13 11.11 12.08
CA LYS A 45 12.28 10.28 11.72
C LYS A 45 13.24 10.13 12.90
N ARG A 46 13.54 11.21 13.61
CA ARG A 46 14.45 11.18 14.78
C ARG A 46 13.87 10.36 15.93
N LYS A 47 12.60 10.60 16.29
CA LYS A 47 11.86 9.81 17.29
C LYS A 47 11.66 8.37 16.83
N GLY A 48 11.35 8.16 15.56
CA GLY A 48 11.19 6.85 14.94
C GLY A 48 12.46 6.00 14.97
N ILE A 49 13.64 6.60 14.74
CA ILE A 49 14.93 5.92 14.90
C ILE A 49 15.17 5.53 16.36
N GLN A 50 14.92 6.43 17.32
CA GLN A 50 15.11 6.13 18.74
C GLN A 50 14.19 5.01 19.23
N VAL A 51 12.90 5.09 18.88
CA VAL A 51 11.92 4.03 19.17
C VAL A 51 12.29 2.74 18.45
N GLY A 52 12.78 2.82 17.20
CA GLY A 52 13.21 1.67 16.42
C GLY A 52 14.42 0.96 17.03
N VAL A 53 15.43 1.70 17.50
CA VAL A 53 16.59 1.13 18.20
C VAL A 53 16.16 0.48 19.51
N ALA A 54 15.31 1.13 20.30
CA ALA A 54 14.77 0.54 21.52
C ALA A 54 13.97 -0.74 21.23
N ALA A 55 13.12 -0.72 20.21
CA ALA A 55 12.35 -1.89 19.75
C ALA A 55 13.27 -3.03 19.30
N ALA A 56 14.39 -2.74 18.64
CA ALA A 56 15.37 -3.75 18.26
C ALA A 56 16.02 -4.42 19.48
N PHE A 57 16.43 -3.64 20.48
CA PHE A 57 16.95 -4.20 21.74
C PHE A 57 15.90 -5.03 22.48
N PHE A 58 14.65 -4.56 22.53
CA PHE A 58 13.54 -5.34 23.10
C PHE A 58 13.29 -6.63 22.33
N ALA A 59 13.37 -6.63 21.00
CA ALA A 59 13.23 -7.83 20.20
C ALA A 59 14.33 -8.86 20.53
N VAL A 60 15.58 -8.42 20.62
CA VAL A 60 16.70 -9.29 21.04
C VAL A 60 16.47 -9.82 22.46
N ALA A 61 16.11 -8.96 23.41
CA ALA A 61 15.83 -9.37 24.78
C ALA A 61 14.70 -10.41 24.86
N LEU A 62 13.61 -10.23 24.08
CA LEU A 62 12.50 -11.19 24.01
C LEU A 62 12.94 -12.55 23.46
N ILE A 63 13.87 -12.60 22.50
CA ILE A 63 14.44 -13.87 22.00
C ILE A 63 15.21 -14.59 23.12
N PHE A 64 16.05 -13.87 23.87
CA PHE A 64 16.78 -14.48 25.00
C PHE A 64 15.85 -14.94 26.12
N VAL A 65 14.80 -14.16 26.43
CA VAL A 65 13.75 -14.58 27.38
C VAL A 65 13.03 -15.82 26.88
N ALA A 66 12.73 -15.93 25.58
CA ALA A 66 12.11 -17.12 25.01
C ALA A 66 13.01 -18.36 25.18
N PHE A 67 14.31 -18.24 24.90
CA PHE A 67 15.26 -19.34 25.15
C PHE A 67 15.39 -19.69 26.64
N LEU A 68 15.41 -18.69 27.53
CA LEU A 68 15.42 -18.90 28.97
C LEU A 68 14.19 -19.70 29.42
N VAL A 69 12.99 -19.35 28.94
CA VAL A 69 11.75 -20.06 29.25
C VAL A 69 11.81 -21.51 28.78
N VAL A 70 12.30 -21.77 27.57
CA VAL A 70 12.51 -23.15 27.08
C VAL A 70 13.48 -23.92 27.99
N GLY A 71 14.61 -23.31 28.35
CA GLY A 71 15.58 -23.91 29.27
C GLY A 71 14.98 -24.22 30.64
N LEU A 72 14.18 -23.32 31.21
CA LEU A 72 13.48 -23.53 32.47
C LEU A 72 12.43 -24.64 32.39
N ILE A 73 11.70 -24.75 31.28
CA ILE A 73 10.77 -25.86 31.04
C ILE A 73 11.52 -27.20 31.04
N VAL A 74 12.62 -27.30 30.29
CA VAL A 74 13.43 -28.52 30.24
C VAL A 74 13.99 -28.84 31.63
N ALA A 75 14.53 -27.85 32.35
CA ALA A 75 15.04 -28.03 33.71
C ALA A 75 13.94 -28.50 34.68
N ALA A 76 12.72 -27.95 34.59
CA ALA A 76 11.59 -28.38 35.40
C ALA A 76 11.17 -29.82 35.09
N ILE A 77 11.12 -30.21 33.81
CA ILE A 77 10.82 -31.58 33.39
C ILE A 77 11.89 -32.53 33.92
N MET A 78 13.18 -32.22 33.73
CA MET A 78 14.28 -33.06 34.18
C MET A 78 14.34 -33.16 35.71
N GLY A 79 14.08 -32.07 36.43
CA GLY A 79 13.99 -32.06 37.88
C GLY A 79 12.86 -32.95 38.39
N LEU A 80 11.67 -32.87 37.78
CA LEU A 80 10.54 -33.69 38.16
C LEU A 80 10.72 -35.15 37.73
N ALA A 81 11.43 -35.40 36.63
CA ALA A 81 11.77 -36.74 36.16
C ALA A 81 12.70 -37.52 37.11
N THR A 82 13.29 -36.87 38.13
CA THR A 82 14.07 -37.56 39.17
C THR A 82 13.20 -38.40 40.12
N ILE A 83 11.91 -38.08 40.23
CA ILE A 83 10.97 -38.75 41.14
C ILE A 83 9.80 -39.45 40.42
N MET A 84 9.68 -39.31 39.10
CA MET A 84 8.65 -39.96 38.27
C MET A 84 9.12 -40.15 36.82
N PRO A 85 8.45 -40.98 35.99
CA PRO A 85 8.83 -41.14 34.58
C PRO A 85 8.82 -39.82 33.80
N ALA A 86 9.81 -39.62 32.92
CA ALA A 86 10.00 -38.37 32.18
C ALA A 86 8.77 -37.96 31.33
N TRP A 87 8.05 -38.93 30.76
CA TRP A 87 6.83 -38.66 29.99
C TRP A 87 5.73 -38.04 30.85
N LEU A 88 5.57 -38.50 32.10
CA LEU A 88 4.58 -37.99 33.04
C LEU A 88 4.98 -36.59 33.55
N ALA A 89 6.26 -36.40 33.84
CA ALA A 89 6.80 -35.10 34.21
C ALA A 89 6.54 -34.03 33.13
N ALA A 90 6.80 -34.38 31.86
CA ALA A 90 6.50 -33.50 30.73
C ALA A 90 5.01 -33.13 30.64
N LEU A 91 4.11 -34.10 30.80
CA LEU A 91 2.67 -33.84 30.80
C LEU A 91 2.22 -32.92 31.94
N LEU A 92 2.76 -33.08 33.15
CA LEU A 92 2.42 -32.21 34.29
C LEU A 92 2.90 -30.78 34.08
N VAL A 93 4.12 -30.59 33.58
CA VAL A 93 4.62 -29.24 33.25
C VAL A 93 3.76 -28.61 32.15
N CYS A 94 3.42 -29.35 31.08
CA CYS A 94 2.51 -28.86 30.05
C CYS A 94 1.13 -28.47 30.61
N ALA A 95 0.57 -29.28 31.51
CA ALA A 95 -0.71 -29.00 32.15
C ALA A 95 -0.66 -27.70 32.97
N LEU A 96 0.42 -27.48 33.74
CA LEU A 96 0.63 -26.25 34.48
C LEU A 96 0.67 -25.02 33.55
N PHE A 97 1.43 -25.10 32.46
CA PHE A 97 1.50 -24.00 31.48
C PHE A 97 0.15 -23.75 30.78
N LEU A 98 -0.63 -24.80 30.51
CA LEU A 98 -1.97 -24.67 29.93
C LEU A 98 -2.91 -23.92 30.88
N VAL A 99 -2.87 -24.22 32.19
CA VAL A 99 -3.65 -23.48 33.20
C VAL A 99 -3.25 -22.02 33.26
N ILE A 100 -1.94 -21.72 33.28
CA ILE A 100 -1.43 -20.34 33.27
C ILE A 100 -1.88 -19.61 31.99
N ALA A 101 -1.76 -20.27 30.83
CA ALA A 101 -2.17 -19.70 29.55
C ALA A 101 -3.68 -19.45 29.49
N LEU A 102 -4.50 -20.34 30.06
CA LEU A 102 -5.94 -20.16 30.14
C LEU A 102 -6.30 -18.96 31.02
N ILE A 103 -5.71 -18.84 32.21
CA ILE A 103 -5.95 -17.70 33.12
C ILE A 103 -5.50 -16.39 32.46
N GLY A 104 -4.28 -16.36 31.91
CA GLY A 104 -3.74 -15.21 31.20
C GLY A 104 -4.59 -14.81 29.99
N GLY A 105 -5.03 -15.79 29.21
CA GLY A 105 -5.91 -15.59 28.06
C GLY A 105 -7.27 -15.03 28.47
N LEU A 106 -7.88 -15.54 29.53
CA LEU A 106 -9.16 -15.02 30.05
C LEU A 106 -9.02 -13.59 30.57
N ILE A 107 -7.95 -13.27 31.29
CA ILE A 107 -7.67 -11.90 31.74
C ILE A 107 -7.43 -10.99 30.52
N GLY A 108 -6.62 -11.44 29.56
CA GLY A 108 -6.32 -10.71 28.34
C GLY A 108 -7.58 -10.38 27.53
N VAL A 109 -8.46 -11.36 27.33
CA VAL A 109 -9.74 -11.15 26.65
C VAL A 109 -10.63 -10.17 27.42
N ARG A 110 -10.68 -10.25 28.75
CA ARG A 110 -11.44 -9.31 29.58
C ARG A 110 -10.92 -7.88 29.45
N LYS A 111 -9.60 -7.69 29.55
CA LYS A 111 -8.97 -6.38 29.42
C LYS A 111 -9.09 -5.82 28.00
N PHE A 112 -8.94 -6.67 26.99
CA PHE A 112 -9.15 -6.29 25.59
C PHE A 112 -10.59 -5.82 25.34
N LYS A 113 -11.59 -6.53 25.88
CA LYS A 113 -12.99 -6.12 25.79
C LYS A 113 -13.27 -4.79 26.52
N GLN A 114 -12.61 -4.54 27.66
CA GLN A 114 -12.72 -3.27 28.39
C GLN A 114 -12.05 -2.10 27.66
N ALA A 115 -10.98 -2.37 26.91
CA ALA A 115 -10.27 -1.38 26.11
C ALA A 115 -10.94 -1.07 24.76
N MET A 116 -12.01 -1.80 24.41
CA MET A 116 -12.85 -1.49 23.25
C MET A 116 -14.06 -0.64 23.67
N PRO A 117 -14.42 0.39 22.87
CA PRO A 117 -13.89 0.70 21.55
C PRO A 117 -12.63 1.59 21.59
N LEU A 118 -11.56 1.18 20.89
CA LEU A 118 -10.32 1.96 20.70
C LEU A 118 -10.56 3.32 20.01
N VAL A 119 -11.73 3.46 19.39
CA VAL A 119 -12.19 4.67 18.72
C VAL A 119 -13.43 5.15 19.46
N PRO A 120 -13.48 6.41 19.94
CA PRO A 120 -14.67 6.94 20.62
C PRO A 120 -15.92 6.76 19.75
N ALA A 121 -17.02 6.32 20.35
CA ALA A 121 -18.28 6.09 19.63
C ALA A 121 -18.76 7.34 18.87
N GLU A 122 -18.48 8.53 19.42
CA GLU A 122 -18.77 9.82 18.79
C GLU A 122 -17.96 10.04 17.50
N THR A 123 -16.70 9.64 17.44
CA THR A 123 -15.87 9.76 16.23
C THR A 123 -16.41 8.88 15.11
N ILE A 124 -16.82 7.65 15.44
CA ILE A 124 -17.44 6.75 14.47
C ILE A 124 -18.79 7.30 14.00
N ARG A 125 -19.59 7.88 14.90
CA ARG A 125 -20.88 8.50 14.58
C ARG A 125 -20.70 9.69 13.64
N GLY A 126 -19.74 10.58 13.92
CA GLY A 126 -19.41 11.73 13.08
C GLY A 126 -19.03 11.31 11.66
N ILE A 127 -18.12 10.35 11.52
CA ILE A 127 -17.70 9.83 10.21
C ILE A 127 -18.89 9.23 9.42
N LYS A 128 -19.76 8.48 10.09
CA LYS A 128 -20.97 7.92 9.45
C LYS A 128 -21.97 8.99 9.04
N HIS A 129 -22.09 10.05 9.84
CA HIS A 129 -22.93 11.20 9.53
C HIS A 129 -22.43 11.92 8.29
N ASP A 130 -21.13 12.24 8.24
CA ASP A 130 -20.51 12.91 7.11
C ASP A 130 -20.63 12.07 5.82
N LEU A 131 -20.38 10.76 5.91
CA LEU A 131 -20.58 9.83 4.79
C LEU A 131 -22.04 9.74 4.34
N GLY A 132 -22.98 9.79 5.29
CA GLY A 132 -24.41 9.80 5.02
C GLY A 132 -24.83 11.02 4.20
N ILE A 133 -24.38 12.21 4.61
CA ILE A 133 -24.63 13.46 3.87
C ILE A 133 -23.99 13.42 2.47
N VAL A 134 -22.76 12.92 2.35
CA VAL A 134 -22.08 12.83 1.03
C VAL A 134 -22.82 11.89 0.07
N LYS A 135 -23.42 10.82 0.59
CA LYS A 135 -24.07 9.80 -0.23
C LYS A 135 -25.53 10.11 -0.54
N GLU A 136 -26.28 10.60 0.45
CA GLU A 136 -27.74 10.73 0.42
C GLU A 136 -28.19 12.20 0.42
N GLY A 137 -27.27 13.16 0.59
CA GLY A 137 -27.55 14.58 0.48
C GLY A 137 -28.57 15.05 1.52
N SER A 138 -29.56 15.82 1.07
CA SER A 138 -30.66 16.32 1.91
C SER A 138 -31.59 15.22 2.41
N ASP A 139 -31.59 14.06 1.76
CA ASP A 139 -32.47 12.94 2.10
C ASP A 139 -31.89 12.08 3.23
N PHE A 140 -30.66 12.39 3.66
CA PHE A 140 -30.03 11.70 4.77
C PHE A 140 -30.74 12.00 6.09
N ASN A 141 -31.30 10.96 6.70
CA ASN A 141 -31.89 11.05 8.03
C ASN A 141 -30.87 10.66 9.12
N ALA A 142 -30.37 11.65 9.85
CA ALA A 142 -29.41 11.47 10.94
C ALA A 142 -29.93 10.58 12.09
N ALA A 143 -31.25 10.48 12.30
CA ALA A 143 -31.82 9.65 13.34
C ALA A 143 -31.69 8.14 13.05
N LEU A 144 -31.36 7.72 11.82
CA LEU A 144 -30.97 6.34 11.49
C LEU A 144 -29.63 5.93 12.12
N LEU A 145 -28.78 6.88 12.53
CA LEU A 145 -27.50 6.60 13.18
C LEU A 145 -27.63 6.27 14.66
N ASP A 146 -28.73 6.67 15.30
CA ASP A 146 -28.99 6.36 16.70
C ASP A 146 -29.70 5.01 16.84
N PRO A 147 -29.07 3.97 17.40
CA PRO A 147 -29.69 2.65 17.56
C PRO A 147 -30.96 2.66 18.42
N ALA A 148 -31.15 3.68 19.26
CA ALA A 148 -32.32 3.81 20.12
C ALA A 148 -33.54 4.40 19.40
N SER A 149 -33.33 5.07 18.25
CA SER A 149 -34.41 5.77 17.55
C SER A 149 -35.46 4.80 16.99
N PRO A 150 -36.74 5.23 16.90
CA PRO A 150 -37.80 4.43 16.30
C PRO A 150 -37.50 4.07 14.84
N GLU A 151 -36.86 4.99 14.12
CA GLU A 151 -36.54 4.87 12.70
C GLU A 151 -35.42 3.86 12.44
N ALA A 152 -34.38 3.83 13.28
CA ALA A 152 -33.32 2.81 13.19
C ALA A 152 -33.88 1.41 13.49
N LYS A 153 -34.81 1.29 14.45
CA LYS A 153 -35.49 0.03 14.76
C LYS A 153 -36.39 -0.43 13.61
N ALA A 154 -37.17 0.48 13.02
CA ALA A 154 -38.00 0.20 11.86
C ALA A 154 -37.15 -0.21 10.63
N ALA A 155 -36.05 0.49 10.37
CA ALA A 155 -35.12 0.15 9.30
C ALA A 155 -34.43 -1.20 9.51
N LYS A 156 -34.08 -1.55 10.76
CA LYS A 156 -33.53 -2.86 11.10
C LYS A 156 -34.56 -3.97 10.93
N ALA A 157 -35.78 -3.78 11.43
CA ALA A 157 -36.88 -4.73 11.25
C ALA A 157 -37.20 -4.96 9.77
N ALA A 158 -37.26 -3.90 8.96
CA ALA A 158 -37.45 -4.00 7.51
C ALA A 158 -36.30 -4.76 6.82
N LYS A 159 -35.04 -4.53 7.23
CA LYS A 159 -33.89 -5.30 6.73
C LYS A 159 -33.93 -6.76 7.13
N ASP A 160 -34.29 -7.07 8.37
CA ASP A 160 -34.38 -8.43 8.88
C ASP A 160 -35.53 -9.20 8.18
N GLU A 161 -36.67 -8.55 7.95
CA GLU A 161 -37.77 -9.08 7.14
C GLU A 161 -37.39 -9.27 5.68
N ALA A 162 -36.71 -8.30 5.05
CA ALA A 162 -36.23 -8.42 3.68
C ALA A 162 -35.20 -9.55 3.55
N ALA A 163 -34.31 -9.71 4.54
CA ALA A 163 -33.36 -10.82 4.58
C ALA A 163 -34.06 -12.17 4.80
N ALA A 164 -35.12 -12.22 5.62
CA ALA A 164 -35.94 -13.41 5.81
C ALA A 164 -36.69 -13.79 4.52
N LYS A 165 -37.32 -12.81 3.85
CA LYS A 165 -38.00 -12.99 2.55
C LYS A 165 -37.02 -13.43 1.47
N ALA A 166 -35.84 -12.81 1.37
CA ALA A 166 -34.82 -13.20 0.41
C ALA A 166 -34.26 -14.61 0.68
N LYS A 167 -34.09 -15.00 1.95
CA LYS A 167 -33.71 -16.37 2.32
C LYS A 167 -34.81 -17.37 1.97
N ALA A 168 -36.07 -17.05 2.26
CA ALA A 168 -37.23 -17.88 1.91
C ALA A 168 -37.37 -18.04 0.39
N GLU A 169 -37.18 -16.97 -0.37
CA GLU A 169 -37.22 -17.00 -1.84
C GLU A 169 -36.05 -17.82 -2.40
N LYS A 170 -34.83 -17.66 -1.86
CA LYS A 170 -33.68 -18.49 -2.25
C LYS A 170 -33.89 -19.96 -1.91
N ALA A 171 -34.47 -20.26 -0.74
CA ALA A 171 -34.80 -21.62 -0.35
C ALA A 171 -35.89 -22.22 -1.26
N ALA A 172 -36.94 -21.46 -1.56
CA ALA A 172 -38.00 -21.86 -2.49
C ALA A 172 -37.45 -22.08 -3.91
N LYS A 173 -36.55 -21.22 -4.39
CA LYS A 173 -35.84 -21.40 -5.67
C LYS A 173 -34.91 -22.60 -5.65
N ALA A 174 -34.23 -22.88 -4.54
CA ALA A 174 -33.40 -24.06 -4.39
C ALA A 174 -34.22 -25.36 -4.35
N GLU A 175 -35.39 -25.34 -3.69
CA GLU A 175 -36.33 -26.46 -3.70
C GLU A 175 -37.01 -26.65 -5.06
N ALA A 176 -37.38 -25.57 -5.73
CA ALA A 176 -37.90 -25.60 -7.10
C ALA A 176 -36.84 -26.14 -8.07
N HIS A 177 -35.59 -25.66 -7.98
CA HIS A 177 -34.47 -26.19 -8.77
C HIS A 177 -34.20 -27.67 -8.45
N LYS A 178 -34.41 -28.14 -7.22
CA LYS A 178 -34.28 -29.56 -6.85
C LYS A 178 -35.43 -30.43 -7.40
N LYS A 179 -36.62 -29.85 -7.62
CA LYS A 179 -37.78 -30.50 -8.24
C LYS A 179 -37.70 -30.50 -9.77
N GLU A 180 -37.25 -29.40 -10.36
CA GLU A 180 -37.11 -29.19 -11.81
C GLU A 180 -35.86 -29.88 -12.37
N PHE A 181 -34.79 -29.94 -11.57
CA PHE A 181 -33.61 -30.77 -11.82
C PHE A 181 -33.49 -31.82 -10.70
N PRO A 182 -34.19 -32.97 -10.78
CA PRO A 182 -33.78 -34.13 -9.98
C PRO A 182 -32.29 -34.38 -10.25
N GLN A 183 -31.53 -34.85 -9.25
CA GLN A 183 -30.09 -35.12 -9.43
C GLN A 183 -29.91 -35.88 -10.75
N ALA A 184 -29.20 -35.25 -11.69
CA ALA A 184 -29.14 -35.71 -13.07
C ALA A 184 -28.71 -37.19 -13.07
N SER A 185 -29.48 -38.04 -13.74
CA SER A 185 -29.12 -39.45 -13.85
C SER A 185 -27.74 -39.57 -14.51
N GLU A 186 -26.91 -40.53 -14.07
CA GLU A 186 -25.56 -40.75 -14.60
C GLU A 186 -25.43 -40.53 -16.13
N PRO A 187 -26.32 -41.08 -16.99
CA PRO A 187 -26.21 -40.88 -18.44
C PRO A 187 -26.35 -39.42 -18.90
N GLU A 188 -27.13 -38.59 -18.21
CA GLU A 188 -27.26 -37.16 -18.52
C GLU A 188 -26.02 -36.37 -18.08
N LEU A 189 -25.43 -36.77 -16.95
CA LEU A 189 -24.20 -36.17 -16.43
C LEU A 189 -23.03 -36.40 -17.39
N HIS A 190 -22.94 -37.61 -17.98
CA HIS A 190 -21.98 -37.93 -19.03
C HIS A 190 -22.17 -37.06 -20.27
N ARG A 191 -23.41 -36.86 -20.74
CA ARG A 191 -23.69 -35.97 -21.89
C ARG A 191 -23.28 -34.53 -21.63
N ARG A 192 -23.56 -33.99 -20.43
CA ARG A 192 -23.15 -32.62 -20.05
C ARG A 192 -21.63 -32.47 -19.94
N LEU A 193 -20.96 -33.50 -19.40
CA LEU A 193 -19.50 -33.54 -19.33
C LEU A 193 -18.87 -33.58 -20.72
N GLU A 194 -19.43 -34.35 -21.64
CA GLU A 194 -18.97 -34.41 -23.02
C GLU A 194 -19.15 -33.07 -23.76
N GLN A 195 -20.31 -32.43 -23.59
CA GLN A 195 -20.57 -31.09 -24.12
C GLN A 195 -19.58 -30.04 -23.59
N ARG A 196 -19.28 -30.07 -22.28
CA ARG A 196 -18.27 -29.18 -21.66
C ARG A 196 -16.87 -29.43 -22.21
N ARG A 197 -16.47 -30.68 -22.41
CA ARG A 197 -15.15 -31.02 -22.98
C ARG A 197 -15.02 -30.51 -24.41
N ARG A 198 -16.07 -30.63 -25.23
CA ARG A 198 -16.08 -30.07 -26.59
C ARG A 198 -15.98 -28.55 -26.59
N HIS A 199 -16.69 -27.89 -25.68
CA HIS A 199 -16.61 -26.43 -25.56
C HIS A 199 -15.22 -25.96 -25.09
N LEU A 200 -14.60 -26.65 -24.13
CA LEU A 200 -13.23 -26.35 -23.71
C LEU A 200 -12.19 -26.60 -24.81
N ALA A 201 -12.40 -27.61 -25.66
CA ALA A 201 -11.57 -27.83 -26.83
C ALA A 201 -11.68 -26.67 -27.82
N GLN A 202 -12.89 -26.21 -28.11
CA GLN A 202 -13.12 -25.06 -28.98
C GLN A 202 -12.47 -23.78 -28.43
N VAL A 203 -12.65 -23.49 -27.14
CA VAL A 203 -12.02 -22.33 -26.49
C VAL A 203 -10.50 -22.42 -26.55
N ARG A 204 -9.92 -23.62 -26.39
CA ARG A 204 -8.47 -23.83 -26.54
C ARG A 204 -8.02 -23.55 -27.97
N ASP A 205 -8.73 -24.07 -28.98
CA ASP A 205 -8.35 -23.89 -30.39
C ASP A 205 -8.47 -22.40 -30.81
N GLU A 206 -9.46 -21.70 -30.25
CA GLU A 206 -9.66 -20.26 -30.43
C GLU A 206 -8.52 -19.46 -29.76
N LEU A 207 -8.12 -19.83 -28.53
CA LEU A 207 -6.93 -19.26 -27.87
C LEU A 207 -5.63 -19.55 -28.62
N ASP A 208 -5.45 -20.74 -29.20
CA ASP A 208 -4.26 -21.11 -29.98
C ASP A 208 -4.16 -20.24 -31.25
N THR A 209 -5.32 -19.89 -31.83
CA THR A 209 -5.43 -18.99 -32.98
C THR A 209 -5.15 -17.53 -32.59
N GLU A 210 -5.62 -17.07 -31.43
CA GLU A 210 -5.39 -15.71 -30.93
C GLU A 210 -3.98 -15.50 -30.35
N LEU A 211 -3.33 -16.56 -29.85
CA LEU A 211 -1.99 -16.53 -29.26
C LEU A 211 -0.86 -16.88 -30.24
N ASP A 212 -1.09 -16.88 -31.56
CA ASP A 212 0.01 -16.86 -32.54
C ASP A 212 0.70 -15.48 -32.49
N ILE A 213 1.42 -15.23 -31.40
CA ILE A 213 2.19 -14.02 -31.09
C ILE A 213 3.48 -14.00 -31.93
N LYS A 214 3.81 -15.10 -32.63
CA LYS A 214 5.02 -15.28 -33.43
C LYS A 214 5.24 -14.17 -34.47
N PRO A 215 4.23 -13.69 -35.23
CA PRO A 215 4.39 -12.57 -36.15
C PRO A 215 4.69 -11.26 -35.41
N GLN A 216 4.00 -11.00 -34.28
CA GLN A 216 4.19 -9.78 -33.50
C GLN A 216 5.54 -9.75 -32.77
N ALA A 217 5.98 -10.89 -32.25
CA ALA A 217 7.29 -11.04 -31.63
C ALA A 217 8.41 -10.88 -32.66
N MET A 218 8.28 -11.46 -33.86
CA MET A 218 9.27 -11.29 -34.94
C MET A 218 9.33 -9.85 -35.46
N PHE A 219 8.20 -9.15 -35.50
CA PHE A 219 8.17 -7.72 -35.83
C PHE A 219 8.86 -6.87 -34.77
N LEU A 220 8.58 -7.09 -33.48
CA LEU A 220 9.25 -6.38 -32.39
C LEU A 220 10.76 -6.68 -32.34
N LEU A 221 11.16 -7.92 -32.62
CA LEU A 221 12.56 -8.33 -32.64
C LEU A 221 13.30 -7.74 -33.85
N GLY A 222 12.62 -7.61 -35.00
CA GLY A 222 13.10 -6.87 -36.16
C GLY A 222 13.29 -5.39 -35.88
N ALA A 223 12.27 -4.71 -35.34
CA ALA A 223 12.31 -3.30 -34.98
C ALA A 223 13.39 -3.00 -33.91
N ALA A 224 13.56 -3.91 -32.94
CA ALA A 224 14.62 -3.80 -31.95
C ALA A 224 16.02 -3.94 -32.57
N LYS A 225 16.20 -4.87 -33.52
CA LYS A 225 17.49 -5.09 -34.19
C LYS A 225 17.87 -3.92 -35.12
N GLU A 226 16.88 -3.32 -35.79
CA GLU A 226 17.06 -2.11 -36.60
C GLU A 226 17.45 -0.91 -35.74
N LYS A 227 16.73 -0.66 -34.64
CA LYS A 227 17.08 0.39 -33.65
C LYS A 227 18.46 0.18 -33.02
N LEU A 228 18.85 -1.07 -32.79
CA LEU A 228 20.18 -1.41 -32.28
C LEU A 228 21.27 -1.12 -33.33
N GLY A 229 20.98 -1.37 -34.61
CA GLY A 229 21.86 -1.03 -35.73
C GLY A 229 22.04 0.48 -35.89
N GLU A 230 20.94 1.24 -35.86
CA GLU A 230 20.96 2.71 -35.86
C GLU A 230 21.77 3.27 -34.67
N GLY A 231 21.59 2.67 -33.49
CA GLY A 231 22.34 3.02 -32.29
C GLY A 231 23.85 2.75 -32.42
N LYS A 232 24.23 1.59 -32.97
CA LYS A 232 25.64 1.27 -33.23
C LYS A 232 26.28 2.24 -34.24
N ALA A 233 25.60 2.53 -35.35
CA ALA A 233 26.10 3.46 -36.36
C ALA A 233 26.27 4.88 -35.80
N ALA A 234 25.32 5.35 -34.96
CA ALA A 234 25.43 6.64 -34.30
C ALA A 234 26.58 6.69 -33.28
N VAL A 235 26.83 5.59 -32.56
CA VAL A 235 27.95 5.47 -31.61
C VAL A 235 29.29 5.42 -32.36
N GLU A 236 29.40 4.68 -33.46
CA GLU A 236 30.61 4.61 -34.28
C GLU A 236 30.93 5.95 -34.95
N HIS A 237 29.92 6.64 -35.49
CA HIS A 237 30.09 8.01 -36.02
C HIS A 237 30.46 9.02 -34.92
N GLY A 238 29.88 8.88 -33.73
CA GLY A 238 30.24 9.70 -32.56
C GLY A 238 31.67 9.46 -32.10
N ALA A 239 32.10 8.20 -32.06
CA ALA A 239 33.45 7.79 -31.70
C ALA A 239 34.48 8.28 -32.74
N ALA A 240 34.19 8.15 -34.03
CA ALA A 240 35.05 8.62 -35.11
C ALA A 240 35.22 10.15 -35.11
N LYS A 241 34.13 10.91 -34.89
CA LYS A 241 34.21 12.38 -34.74
C LYS A 241 34.96 12.79 -33.47
N ALA A 242 34.78 12.06 -32.37
CA ALA A 242 35.50 12.34 -31.13
C ALA A 242 37.00 12.06 -31.27
N SER A 243 37.39 10.97 -31.94
CA SER A 243 38.80 10.66 -32.20
C SER A 243 39.45 11.65 -33.16
N GLN A 244 38.74 12.09 -34.19
CA GLN A 244 39.25 13.07 -35.15
C GLN A 244 39.45 14.44 -34.48
N LYS A 245 38.49 14.87 -33.65
CA LYS A 245 38.61 16.11 -32.87
C LYS A 245 39.70 16.07 -31.79
N TYR A 246 40.00 14.88 -31.26
CA TYR A 246 41.15 14.68 -30.37
C TYR A 246 42.48 14.74 -31.13
N ALA A 247 42.56 14.15 -32.33
CA ALA A 247 43.74 14.19 -33.18
C ALA A 247 44.06 15.62 -33.66
N ASP A 248 43.04 16.41 -33.99
CA ASP A 248 43.19 17.83 -34.34
C ASP A 248 43.61 18.70 -33.13
N PHE A 249 43.24 18.30 -31.91
CA PHE A 249 43.62 19.00 -30.68
C PHE A 249 45.04 18.65 -30.21
N SER A 250 45.56 17.46 -30.54
CA SER A 250 46.86 16.96 -30.07
C SER A 250 48.01 17.20 -31.05
N GLY A 251 47.97 18.27 -31.84
CA GLY A 251 49.03 18.60 -32.80
C GLY A 251 50.43 18.67 -32.18
N SER A 252 51.15 17.56 -32.21
CA SER A 252 52.60 17.46 -32.06
C SER A 252 53.07 16.08 -32.55
N PRO A 253 54.03 16.00 -33.49
CA PRO A 253 54.70 14.75 -33.80
C PRO A 253 55.69 14.46 -32.66
N ASP A 254 55.78 13.19 -32.28
CA ASP A 254 56.73 12.61 -31.32
C ASP A 254 56.28 12.48 -29.86
N GLY A 255 56.07 11.21 -29.48
CA GLY A 255 56.44 10.70 -28.15
C GLY A 255 55.40 10.71 -27.04
N ALA A 256 54.41 9.80 -27.06
CA ALA A 256 53.91 9.12 -25.85
C ALA A 256 52.93 7.99 -26.20
N GLY A 257 53.33 6.75 -25.92
CA GLY A 257 52.50 5.55 -26.07
C GLY A 257 51.20 5.59 -25.25
N LEU A 258 50.09 5.79 -25.95
CA LEU A 258 48.77 5.17 -25.80
C LEU A 258 48.43 4.49 -24.44
N ARG A 259 48.05 5.26 -23.42
CA ARG A 259 47.32 4.75 -22.23
C ARG A 259 46.02 5.50 -21.90
N TRP A 260 45.41 6.18 -22.88
CA TRP A 260 44.18 6.97 -22.68
C TRP A 260 42.87 6.26 -23.10
N LYS A 261 42.94 4.98 -23.49
CA LYS A 261 41.75 4.16 -23.83
C LYS A 261 40.64 4.18 -22.75
N PRO A 262 40.91 4.09 -21.44
CA PRO A 262 39.83 4.12 -20.44
C PRO A 262 39.24 5.53 -20.23
N LEU A 263 40.02 6.59 -20.44
CA LEU A 263 39.55 7.97 -20.25
C LEU A 263 38.71 8.47 -21.43
N ALA A 264 39.02 8.03 -22.65
CA ALA A 264 38.17 8.28 -23.82
C ALA A 264 36.80 7.58 -23.70
N ALA A 265 36.78 6.36 -23.16
CA ALA A 265 35.53 5.64 -22.87
C ALA A 265 34.69 6.35 -21.78
N LEU A 266 35.33 6.96 -20.78
CA LEU A 266 34.65 7.70 -19.73
C LEU A 266 34.05 9.02 -20.26
N ALA A 267 34.79 9.75 -21.10
CA ALA A 267 34.30 10.96 -21.77
C ALA A 267 33.12 10.69 -22.72
N ALA A 268 33.12 9.54 -23.42
CA ALA A 268 31.99 9.10 -24.25
C ALA A 268 30.76 8.71 -23.42
N SER A 269 30.94 8.17 -22.21
CA SER A 269 29.82 7.88 -21.31
C SER A 269 29.19 9.16 -20.73
N ALA A 270 30.00 10.18 -20.47
CA ALA A 270 29.55 11.46 -19.92
C ALA A 270 28.68 12.25 -20.93
N THR A 271 28.98 12.16 -22.23
CA THR A 271 28.15 12.80 -23.27
C THR A 271 26.81 12.12 -23.46
N ILE A 272 26.75 10.77 -23.37
CA ILE A 272 25.47 10.03 -23.37
C ILE A 272 24.63 10.40 -22.14
N PHE A 273 25.26 10.51 -20.97
CA PHE A 273 24.59 10.94 -19.74
C PHE A 273 24.02 12.36 -19.85
N VAL A 274 24.77 13.31 -20.41
CA VAL A 274 24.30 14.70 -20.60
C VAL A 274 23.17 14.79 -21.64
N VAL A 275 23.20 13.97 -22.69
CA VAL A 275 22.11 13.92 -23.69
C VAL A 275 20.84 13.31 -23.09
N LEU A 276 20.96 12.23 -22.29
CA LEU A 276 19.84 11.64 -21.56
C LEU A 276 19.28 12.58 -20.49
N LEU A 277 20.15 13.27 -19.75
CA LEU A 277 19.74 14.25 -18.74
C LEU A 277 19.01 15.44 -19.38
N ARG A 278 19.50 15.91 -20.54
CA ARG A 278 18.82 16.98 -21.31
C ARG A 278 17.48 16.52 -21.88
N ARG A 279 17.33 15.25 -22.24
CA ARG A 279 16.05 14.68 -22.71
C ARG A 279 15.06 14.48 -21.57
N LEU A 280 15.53 14.14 -20.37
CA LEU A 280 14.70 14.01 -19.17
C LEU A 280 14.21 15.38 -18.66
N LEU A 281 15.04 16.42 -18.75
CA LEU A 281 14.72 17.76 -18.24
C LEU A 281 13.91 18.64 -19.23
N ARG A 282 13.76 18.21 -20.48
CA ARG A 282 13.08 19.00 -21.54
C ARG A 282 11.71 18.43 -21.95
N ASN A 283 11.25 17.41 -21.25
CA ASN A 283 9.84 16.99 -21.28
C ASN A 283 9.13 17.61 -20.08
N PRO A 284 8.38 18.72 -20.23
CA PRO A 284 7.34 19.09 -19.26
C PRO A 284 6.17 18.10 -19.30
#